data_AF-A0A6B3H4E1-F1
#
_entry.id   AF-A0A6B3H4E1-F1
#
_cell.length_a   1.000
_cell.length_b   1.000
_cell.length_c   1.000
_cell.angle_alpha   90.00
_cell.angle_beta   90.00
_cell.angle_gamma   90.00
#
_symmetry.space_group_name_H-M   'P 1'
#
loop_
_entity.id
_entity.type
_entity.pdbx_description
1 polymer ?
#
loop_
_entity_poly.entity_id
_entity_poly.type
_entity_poly.pdbx_seq_one_letter_code
_entity_poly.pdbx_strand_id
1 'polypeptide(L)' 'MVVGSADNACFEPAEPGSRPAIRNAPDQPFPTGPKSKEAIDLANEELAGLARLLESQGVTVRRPETHDFSAPVTT' A
#
# COMPACT_ATOMS: atom_id res chain seq x y z
N MET A 1 -18.52 0.32 -0.49
CA MET A 1 -17.25 1.06 -0.43
C MET A 1 -16.10 0.07 -0.49
N VAL A 2 -15.00 0.40 -1.16
CA VAL A 2 -13.79 -0.44 -1.19
C VAL A 2 -12.78 0.13 -0.20
N VAL A 3 -12.20 -0.73 0.64
CA VAL A 3 -11.06 -0.38 1.51
C VAL A 3 -9.86 -1.18 1.00
N GLY A 4 -8.74 -0.51 0.78
CA GLY A 4 -7.52 -1.14 0.25
C GLY A 4 -6.87 -2.13 1.23
N SER A 5 -5.80 -2.77 0.76
CA SER A 5 -4.91 -3.60 1.57
C SER A 5 -3.48 -3.09 1.44
N ALA A 6 -2.65 -3.30 2.47
CA ALA A 6 -1.21 -3.04 2.41
C ALA A 6 -0.41 -4.30 2.02
N ASP A 7 -1.07 -5.43 1.78
CA ASP A 7 -0.42 -6.69 1.46
C ASP A 7 0.53 -6.57 0.26
N ASN A 8 1.74 -7.12 0.42
CA ASN A 8 2.80 -7.12 -0.59
C ASN A 8 3.14 -5.74 -1.16
N ALA A 9 2.86 -4.65 -0.44
CA ALA A 9 3.14 -3.31 -0.92
C ALA A 9 4.64 -3.14 -1.22
N CYS A 10 4.95 -2.64 -2.41
CA CYS A 10 6.29 -2.27 -2.83
C CYS A 10 6.46 -0.74 -2.87
N PHE A 11 7.71 -0.28 -2.77
CA PHE A 11 8.07 1.08 -3.11
C PHE A 11 7.97 1.28 -4.62
N GLU A 12 7.50 2.46 -5.02
CA GLU A 12 7.31 2.85 -6.41
C GLU A 12 8.64 2.89 -7.17
N PRO A 13 8.70 2.39 -8.41
CA PRO A 13 9.90 2.49 -9.23
C PRO A 13 10.12 3.93 -9.71
N ALA A 14 11.38 4.30 -9.89
CA ALA A 14 11.74 5.55 -10.55
C ALA A 14 11.73 5.36 -12.07
N GLU A 15 10.80 6.02 -12.75
CA GLU A 15 10.57 5.92 -14.19
C GLU A 15 10.37 7.33 -14.80
N PRO A 16 10.40 7.51 -16.13
CA PRO A 16 10.16 8.83 -16.73
C PRO A 16 8.85 9.50 -16.27
N GLY A 17 7.82 8.71 -15.96
CA GLY A 17 6.53 9.17 -15.43
C GLY A 17 6.40 9.21 -13.90
N SER A 18 7.37 8.68 -13.14
CA SER A 18 7.32 8.62 -11.68
C SER A 18 8.67 8.97 -11.06
N ARG A 19 8.69 10.03 -10.23
CA ARG A 19 9.89 10.48 -9.51
C ARG A 19 9.61 10.48 -8.01
N PRO A 20 9.58 9.31 -7.37
CA PRO A 20 9.31 9.24 -5.94
C PRO A 20 10.48 9.82 -5.14
N ALA A 21 10.17 10.46 -4.02
CA ALA A 21 11.15 11.10 -3.15
C ALA A 21 10.72 11.02 -1.68
N ILE A 22 11.70 10.90 -0.78
CA ILE A 22 11.43 10.97 0.65
C ILE A 22 11.20 12.43 1.03
N ARG A 23 10.05 12.71 1.65
CA ARG A 23 9.71 14.06 2.10
C ARG A 23 10.75 14.58 3.09
N ASN A 24 11.20 15.81 2.89
CA ASN A 24 12.21 16.48 3.73
C ASN A 24 13.58 15.79 3.78
N ALA A 25 13.88 14.89 2.82
CA ALA A 25 15.18 14.24 2.69
C ALA A 25 15.60 14.16 1.21
N PRO A 26 15.82 15.31 0.54
CA PRO A 26 16.06 15.37 -0.90
C PRO A 26 17.34 14.65 -1.34
N ASP A 27 18.32 14.51 -0.45
CA ASP A 27 19.60 13.85 -0.71
C ASP A 27 19.55 12.33 -0.45
N GLN A 28 18.46 11.82 0.11
CA GLN A 28 18.32 10.39 0.36
C GLN A 28 17.74 9.68 -0.87
N PRO A 29 18.36 8.58 -1.32
CA PRO A 29 17.78 7.79 -2.40
C PRO A 29 16.45 7.20 -1.96
N PHE A 30 15.44 7.26 -2.84
CA PHE A 30 14.16 6.63 -2.56
C PHE A 30 14.33 5.10 -2.52
N PRO A 31 13.72 4.38 -1.55
CA PRO A 31 13.87 2.94 -1.43
C PRO A 31 13.21 2.19 -2.61
N THR A 32 13.62 0.95 -2.83
CA THR A 32 13.07 0.07 -3.87
C THR A 32 12.67 -1.28 -3.28
N GLY A 33 11.73 -1.98 -3.93
CA GLY A 33 11.32 -3.33 -3.52
C GLY A 33 10.21 -3.35 -2.46
N PRO A 34 10.00 -4.46 -1.74
CA PRO A 34 8.91 -4.59 -0.77
C PRO A 34 9.09 -3.67 0.43
N LYS A 35 7.97 -3.18 0.98
CA LYS A 35 7.95 -2.49 2.27
C LYS A 35 8.27 -3.47 3.41
N SER A 36 8.74 -2.93 4.54
CA SER A 36 9.02 -3.77 5.71
C SER A 36 7.76 -4.48 6.20
N LYS A 37 7.92 -5.71 6.68
CA LYS A 37 6.81 -6.49 7.24
C LYS A 37 6.08 -5.75 8.37
N GLU A 38 6.84 -5.11 9.25
CA GLU A 38 6.29 -4.32 10.35
C GLU A 38 5.38 -3.19 9.85
N ALA A 39 5.80 -2.43 8.82
CA ALA A 39 4.98 -1.36 8.27
C ALA A 39 3.72 -1.90 7.58
N ILE A 40 3.81 -3.05 6.90
CA ILE A 40 2.67 -3.72 6.28
C ILE A 40 1.67 -4.18 7.35
N ASP A 41 2.15 -4.84 8.40
CA ASP A 41 1.30 -5.39 9.46
C ASP A 41 0.56 -4.25 10.20
N LEU A 42 1.26 -3.17 10.57
CA LEU A 42 0.66 -2.00 11.23
C LEU A 42 -0.38 -1.31 10.34
N ALA A 43 -0.06 -1.08 9.06
CA ALA A 43 -1.00 -0.47 8.13
C ALA A 43 -2.26 -1.33 7.94
N ASN A 44 -2.11 -2.66 7.88
CA ASN A 44 -3.25 -3.57 7.77
C ASN A 44 -4.12 -3.58 9.03
N GLU A 45 -3.53 -3.42 10.23
CA GLU A 45 -4.30 -3.26 11.47
C GLU A 45 -5.17 -2.00 11.42
N GLU A 46 -4.61 -0.86 11.01
CA GLU A 46 -5.34 0.40 10.86
C GLU A 46 -6.46 0.29 9.81
N LEU A 47 -6.16 -0.30 8.64
CA LEU A 47 -7.14 -0.52 7.58
C LEU A 47 -8.27 -1.47 8.01
N ALA A 48 -7.98 -2.46 8.84
CA ALA A 48 -9.00 -3.32 9.44
C ALA A 48 -9.87 -2.55 10.44
N GLY A 49 -9.27 -1.64 11.22
CA GLY A 49 -10.00 -0.71 12.09
C GLY A 49 -10.97 0.19 11.30
N LEU A 50 -10.50 0.78 10.20
CA LEU A 50 -11.33 1.59 9.32
C LEU A 50 -12.50 0.79 8.71
N ALA A 51 -12.24 -0.43 8.25
CA ALA A 51 -13.29 -1.30 7.72
C ALA A 51 -14.39 -1.56 8.76
N ARG A 52 -14.01 -1.93 10.00
CA ARG A 52 -14.94 -2.15 11.10
C ARG A 52 -15.74 -0.88 11.44
N LEU A 53 -15.09 0.28 11.43
CA LEU A 53 -15.77 1.55 11.67
C LEU A 53 -16.83 1.82 10.60
N LEU A 54 -16.49 1.67 9.33
CA LEU A 54 -17.44 1.86 8.22
C LEU A 54 -18.62 0.89 8.29
N GLU A 55 -18.35 -0.39 8.58
CA GLU A 55 -19.39 -1.40 8.77
C GLU A 55 -20.32 -1.05 9.94
N SER A 56 -19.78 -0.52 11.04
CA SER A 56 -20.59 -0.04 12.18
C SER A 56 -21.54 1.12 11.81
N GLN A 57 -21.21 1.88 10.76
CA GLN A 57 -22.04 2.95 10.22
C GLN A 57 -23.01 2.45 9.12
N GLY A 58 -23.17 1.13 8.97
CA GLY A 58 -24.05 0.52 7.97
C GLY A 58 -23.49 0.51 6.55
N VAL A 59 -22.20 0.82 6.36
CA VAL A 59 -21.55 0.81 5.04
C VAL A 59 -21.08 -0.60 4.72
N THR A 60 -21.51 -1.14 3.56
CA THR A 60 -20.96 -2.39 3.05
C THR A 60 -19.53 -2.18 2.53
N VAL A 61 -18.56 -2.84 3.16
CA VAL A 61 -17.15 -2.80 2.78
C VAL A 61 -16.79 -4.00 1.88
N ARG A 62 -15.90 -3.76 0.91
CA ARG A 62 -15.24 -4.77 0.07
C ARG A 62 -13.73 -4.58 0.18
N ARG A 63 -13.00 -5.69 0.28
CA ARG A 63 -11.53 -5.71 0.33
C ARG A 63 -11.01 -6.35 -0.95
N PRO A 64 -9.91 -5.84 -1.55
CA PRO A 64 -9.30 -6.48 -2.71
C PRO A 64 -8.67 -7.82 -2.31
N GLU A 65 -8.50 -8.70 -3.30
CA GLU A 65 -7.68 -9.90 -3.16
C GLU A 65 -6.19 -9.54 -3.13
N THR A 66 -5.40 -10.39 -2.50
CA THR A 66 -3.94 -10.22 -2.45
C THR A 66 -3.35 -10.32 -3.86
N HIS A 67 -2.41 -9.43 -4.17
CA HIS A 67 -1.71 -9.40 -5.45
C HIS A 67 -0.19 -9.38 -5.22
N ASP A 68 0.56 -9.91 -6.18
CA ASP A 68 2.03 -9.83 -6.18
C ASP A 68 2.49 -8.63 -7.01
N PHE A 69 2.75 -7.51 -6.34
CA PHE A 69 3.21 -6.27 -6.97
C PHE A 69 4.69 -6.31 -7.39
N SER A 70 5.43 -7.38 -7.06
CA SER A 70 6.81 -7.54 -7.50
C SER A 70 6.93 -8.15 -8.90
N ALA A 71 5.84 -8.77 -9.39
CA ALA A 71 5.82 -9.39 -10.70
C ALA A 71 5.65 -8.36 -11.83
N PRO A 72 6.30 -8.55 -12.99
CA PRO A 72 6.09 -7.70 -14.15
C PRO A 72 4.67 -7.87 -14.70
N VAL A 73 4.11 -6.78 -15.24
CA VAL A 73 2.81 -6.83 -15.91
C VAL A 73 2.94 -7.66 -17.18
N THR A 74 2.10 -8.67 -17.31
CA THR A 74 1.97 -9.45 -18.56
C THR A 74 0.77 -8.91 -19.32
N THR A 75 0.97 -8.51 -20.58
CA THR A 75 -0.07 -7.99 -21.49
C THR A 75 -0.36 -8.96 -22.61
#